data_AF-A0A8T3NV75-F1
#
_entry.id   AF-A0A8T3NV75-F1
#
_cell.length_a   1.000
_cell.length_b   1.000
_cell.length_c   1.000
_cell.angle_alpha   90.00
_cell.angle_beta   90.00
_cell.angle_gamma   90.00
#
_symmetry.space_group_name_H-M   'P 1'
#
loop_
_entity.id
_entity.type
_entity.pdbx_description
1 polymer ?
#
loop_
_entity_poly.entity_id
_entity_poly.type
_entity_poly.pdbx_seq_one_letter_code
_entity_poly.pdbx_strand_id
1 'polypeptide(L)' 'GSVYADFTKIQRVLGWQPRTALREGLERTVAFYLEHRDQYWSDQTAEHRTLNAEVGARP' A
#
# COMPACT_ATOMS: atom_id res chain seq x y z
N GLY A 1 -3.34 17.50 -1.38
CA GLY A 1 -2.06 17.89 -0.77
C GLY A 1 -0.94 17.32 -1.60
N SER A 2 0.13 18.07 -1.83
CA SER A 2 1.28 17.62 -2.64
C SER A 2 2.54 17.81 -1.81
N VAL A 3 3.07 16.72 -1.27
CA VAL A 3 4.39 16.73 -0.64
C VAL A 3 5.42 16.67 -1.75
N TYR A 4 6.18 17.77 -1.93
CA TYR A 4 7.36 17.79 -2.78
C TYR A 4 8.59 17.70 -1.87
N ALA A 5 9.26 16.56 -1.91
CA ALA A 5 10.57 16.45 -1.29
C ALA A 5 11.59 17.11 -2.22
N ASP A 6 12.33 18.09 -1.73
CA ASP A 6 13.48 18.65 -2.46
C ASP A 6 14.67 17.71 -2.28
N PHE A 7 15.05 17.02 -3.36
CA PHE A 7 16.20 16.10 -3.39
C PHE A 7 17.47 16.74 -3.97
N THR A 8 17.48 18.06 -4.20
CA THR A 8 18.62 18.77 -4.83
C THR A 8 19.92 18.59 -4.05
N LYS A 9 19.86 18.58 -2.71
CA LYS A 9 21.05 18.40 -1.86
C LYS A 9 21.72 17.04 -2.06
N ILE A 10 20.95 15.96 -2.08
CA ILE A 10 21.49 14.60 -2.23
C ILE A 10 22.00 14.37 -3.67
N GLN A 11 21.34 14.95 -4.66
CA GLN A 11 21.80 14.92 -6.05
C GLN A 11 23.12 15.67 -6.23
N ARG A 12 23.26 16.88 -5.65
CA ARG A 12 24.48 17.68 -5.77
C ARG A 12 25.68 17.04 -5.08
N VAL A 13 25.49 16.50 -3.87
CA VAL A 13 26.59 16.00 -3.03
C VAL A 13 27.01 14.59 -3.43
N LEU A 14 26.06 13.74 -3.83
CA LEU A 14 26.31 12.31 -4.06
C LEU A 14 26.07 11.88 -5.51
N GLY A 15 25.61 12.76 -6.40
CA GLY A 15 25.19 12.40 -7.75
C GLY A 15 23.94 11.50 -7.78
N TRP A 16 23.26 11.36 -6.65
CA TRP A 16 22.14 10.44 -6.51
C TRP A 16 20.91 10.94 -7.27
N GLN A 17 20.20 10.02 -7.93
CA GLN A 17 18.90 10.27 -8.53
C GLN A 17 17.96 9.08 -8.29
N PRO A 18 16.65 9.32 -8.13
CA PRO A 18 15.66 8.24 -8.05
C PRO A 18 15.67 7.45 -9.35
N ARG A 19 15.82 6.13 -9.24
CA ARG A 19 15.86 5.21 -10.39
C ARG A 19 14.52 4.53 -10.67
N THR A 20 13.62 4.53 -9.68
CA THR A 20 12.31 3.90 -9.77
C THR A 20 11.27 4.99 -9.86
N ALA A 21 10.44 4.97 -10.91
CA ALA A 21 9.32 5.90 -11.01
C ALA A 21 8.27 5.58 -9.93
N LEU A 22 7.49 6.59 -9.49
CA LEU A 22 6.47 6.38 -8.47
C LEU A 22 5.48 5.26 -8.87
N ARG A 23 5.02 5.27 -10.13
CA ARG A 23 4.12 4.25 -10.67
C ARG A 23 4.71 2.84 -10.57
N GLU A 24 5.94 2.68 -11.06
CA GLU A 24 6.67 1.41 -11.02
C GLU A 24 6.87 0.90 -9.58
N GLY A 25 7.19 1.81 -8.66
CA GLY A 25 7.33 1.50 -7.24
C GLY A 25 6.01 1.00 -6.62
N LEU A 26 4.90 1.66 -6.95
CA LEU A 26 3.57 1.27 -6.47
C LEU A 26 3.14 -0.09 -7.05
N GLU A 27 3.37 -0.33 -8.34
CA GLU A 27 3.06 -1.61 -8.99
C GLU A 27 3.83 -2.76 -8.32
N ARG A 28 5.13 -2.59 -8.09
CA ARG A 28 5.96 -3.58 -7.37
C ARG A 28 5.50 -3.79 -5.94
N THR A 29 5.10 -2.72 -5.26
CA THR A 29 4.62 -2.79 -3.87
C THR A 29 3.33 -3.60 -3.79
N VAL A 30 2.35 -3.31 -4.65
CA VAL A 30 1.09 -4.06 -4.70
C VAL A 30 1.35 -5.53 -5.06
N ALA A 31 2.19 -5.79 -6.05
CA ALA A 31 2.54 -7.16 -6.45
C ALA A 31 3.16 -7.95 -5.28
N PHE A 32 4.09 -7.35 -4.54
CA PHE A 32 4.71 -7.97 -3.36
C PHE A 32 3.66 -8.36 -2.31
N TYR A 33 2.73 -7.47 -1.98
CA TYR A 33 1.69 -7.79 -1.02
C TYR A 33 0.76 -8.89 -1.51
N LEU A 34 0.34 -8.85 -2.79
CA LEU A 34 -0.50 -9.88 -3.38
C LEU A 34 0.16 -11.27 -3.35
N GLU A 35 1.48 -11.34 -3.54
CA GLU A 35 2.26 -12.57 -3.47
C GLU A 35 2.34 -13.12 -2.03
N HIS A 36 2.56 -12.25 -1.04
CA HIS A 36 2.74 -12.64 0.37
C HIS A 36 1.44 -12.57 1.17
N ARG A 37 0.30 -12.66 0.47
CA ARG A 37 -0.98 -12.28 1.05
C ARG A 37 -1.33 -13.04 2.32
N ASP A 38 -0.98 -14.32 2.38
CA ASP A 38 -1.33 -15.20 3.50
C ASP A 38 -0.56 -14.81 4.78
N GLN A 39 0.58 -14.12 4.66
CA GLN A 39 1.40 -13.65 5.77
C GLN A 39 0.93 -12.30 6.34
N TYR A 40 0.25 -11.49 5.52
CA TYR A 40 -0.16 -10.12 5.88
C TYR A 40 -1.66 -9.97 6.11
N TRP A 41 -2.48 -10.79 5.44
CA TRP A 41 -3.94 -10.83 5.62
C TRP A 41 -4.39 -11.97 6.56
N SER A 42 -3.49 -12.48 7.41
CA SER A 42 -3.87 -13.46 8.44
C SER A 42 -4.96 -12.89 9.35
N ASP A 43 -6.16 -13.41 9.11
CA ASP A 43 -7.41 -13.32 9.85
C ASP A 43 -7.92 -11.92 10.29
N GLN A 44 -8.73 -11.30 9.42
CA GLN A 44 -9.79 -10.38 9.83
C GLN A 44 -11.19 -11.03 9.73
N THR A 45 -11.29 -12.37 9.69
CA THR A 45 -12.53 -13.05 9.30
C THR A 45 -13.29 -13.71 10.45
N ALA A 46 -13.04 -13.28 11.69
CA ALA A 46 -13.92 -13.59 12.82
C ALA A 46 -14.92 -12.45 13.13
N GLU A 47 -14.60 -11.18 12.83
CA GLU A 47 -15.44 -10.05 13.29
C GLU A 47 -16.35 -9.45 12.20
N HIS A 48 -15.99 -9.56 10.90
CA HIS A 48 -16.77 -8.96 9.81
C HIS A 48 -17.95 -9.81 9.29
N ARG A 49 -18.06 -11.07 9.70
CA ARG A 49 -19.17 -11.95 9.28
C ARG A 49 -20.47 -11.64 10.01
N THR A 50 -20.40 -11.02 11.19
CA THR A 50 -21.56 -10.68 12.02
C THR A 50 -22.25 -9.39 11.55
N LEU A 51 -21.51 -8.41 11.01
CA LEU A 51 -22.10 -7.14 10.57
C LEU A 51 -22.94 -7.25 9.28
N ASN A 52 -22.55 -8.10 8.32
CA ASN A 52 -23.29 -8.25 7.06
C ASN A 52 -24.58 -9.10 7.21
N ALA A 53 -24.68 -9.91 8.26
CA ALA A 53 -25.87 -10.72 8.53
C ALA A 53 -27.02 -9.89 9.14
N GLU A 54 -26.72 -8.81 9.88
CA GLU A 54 -27.73 -7.96 10.52
C GLU A 54 -28.31 -6.88 9.60
N VAL A 55 -27.60 -6.49 8.53
CA VAL A 55 -28.07 -5.49 7.57
C VAL A 55 -29.06 -6.09 6.55
N GLY A 56 -29.00 -7.39 6.28
CA GLY A 56 -29.93 -8.08 5.37
C GLY A 56 -31.25 -8.54 5.99
N ALA A 57 -31.45 -8.35 7.31
CA ALA A 57 -32.57 -8.91 8.07
C ALA A 57 -33.45 -7.86 8.77
N ARG A 58 -33.37 -6.57 8.39
CA ARG A 58 -34.39 -5.58 8.77
C ARG A 58 -35.43 -5.44 7.66
N PRO A 59 -36.74 -5.66 7.94
CA PRO A 59 -37.83 -5.37 7.01
C PRO A 59 -37.98 -3.87 6.73
#